data_AF-A0A1W6JXF6-F1
#
_entry.id   AF-A0A1W6JXF6-F1
#
_cell.length_a   1.000
_cell.length_b   1.000
_cell.length_c   1.000
_cell.angle_alpha   90.00
_cell.angle_beta   90.00
_cell.angle_gamma   90.00
#
_symmetry.space_group_name_H-M   'P 1'
#
loop_
_entity.id
_entity.type
_entity.pdbx_description
1 polymer ?
#
loop_
_entity_poly.entity_id
_entity_poly.type
_entity_poly.pdbx_seq_one_letter_code
_entity_poly.pdbx_strand_id
1 'polypeptide(L)'
;MKIFRYTEKNNLLYPDENGKIIVIIDNSIVRAYNENKEEIINPNFWLDKEDQEIIRRIRLIESKIQNDHISIDQCIAYYPKERKIRLYNLLGKIFEDYIFQLLQNRYNVERNREIFISSKLFPNSHNRPDFIIENKLAIEAKIKENGYQQTLEYSKYFKFGAIVFPFSGICKPPLFWSCIYNTVIDPKRLFSWIDIYLKK
;
A
#
# COMPACT_ATOMS: atom_id res chain seq x y z
N MET A 1 11.87 2.19 18.25
CA MET A 1 11.70 0.97 19.07
C MET A 1 10.27 0.78 19.60
N LYS A 2 9.72 -0.43 19.40
CA LYS A 2 8.50 -0.96 20.03
C LYS A 2 8.82 -2.31 20.67
N ILE A 3 8.17 -2.62 21.79
CA ILE A 3 8.38 -3.87 22.54
C ILE A 3 7.02 -4.51 22.78
N PHE A 4 6.92 -5.79 22.47
CA PHE A 4 5.73 -6.61 22.64
C PHE A 4 6.06 -7.88 23.41
N ARG A 5 5.05 -8.48 24.02
CA ARG A 5 5.18 -9.76 24.70
C ARG A 5 4.34 -10.83 24.01
N TYR A 6 4.85 -12.04 24.02
CA TYR A 6 4.27 -13.17 23.31
C TYR A 6 4.33 -14.42 24.16
N THR A 7 3.36 -15.30 23.95
CA THR A 7 3.37 -16.66 24.47
C THR A 7 3.55 -17.61 23.29
N GLU A 8 4.52 -18.51 23.41
CA GLU A 8 4.76 -19.54 22.40
C GLU A 8 3.79 -20.71 22.58
N LYS A 9 3.13 -21.12 21.50
CA LYS A 9 2.31 -22.33 21.43
C LYS A 9 2.53 -22.99 20.08
N ASN A 10 2.91 -24.26 20.06
CA ASN A 10 3.15 -25.01 18.81
C ASN A 10 4.09 -24.29 17.83
N ASN A 11 5.22 -23.77 18.31
CA ASN A 11 6.20 -22.99 17.54
C ASN A 11 5.64 -21.70 16.89
N LEU A 12 4.52 -21.19 17.41
CA LEU A 12 3.93 -19.92 17.00
C LEU A 12 3.87 -18.96 18.18
N LEU A 13 4.24 -17.71 17.93
CA LEU A 13 4.16 -16.61 18.88
C LEU A 13 2.77 -15.97 18.82
N TYR A 14 2.00 -16.13 19.90
CA TYR A 14 0.70 -15.50 20.08
C TYR A 14 0.83 -14.22 20.92
N PRO A 15 0.21 -13.09 20.51
CA PRO A 15 0.20 -11.86 21.30
C PRO A 15 -0.32 -12.10 22.72
N ASP A 16 0.47 -11.72 23.73
CA ASP A 16 0.13 -11.90 25.13
C ASP A 16 0.91 -10.90 25.99
N GLU A 17 0.22 -9.93 26.61
CA GLU A 17 0.86 -8.89 27.45
C GLU A 17 1.58 -9.45 28.68
N ASN A 18 1.23 -10.67 29.10
CA ASN A 18 1.89 -11.41 30.18
C ASN A 18 2.82 -12.52 29.66
N GLY A 19 3.02 -12.58 28.34
CA GLY A 19 3.86 -13.56 27.69
C GLY A 19 5.33 -13.43 28.09
N LYS A 20 6.03 -14.56 28.06
CA LYS A 20 7.44 -14.68 28.46
C LYS A 20 8.42 -14.33 27.33
N ILE A 21 7.96 -14.39 26.08
CA ILE A 21 8.78 -14.04 24.91
C ILE A 21 8.72 -12.53 24.71
N ILE A 22 9.87 -11.88 24.63
CA ILE A 22 9.99 -10.44 24.38
C ILE A 22 10.36 -10.24 22.92
N VAL A 23 9.51 -9.51 22.18
CA VAL A 23 9.77 -9.16 20.79
C VAL A 23 10.03 -7.67 20.70
N ILE A 24 11.21 -7.32 20.17
CA ILE A 24 11.67 -5.95 19.98
C ILE A 24 11.65 -5.66 18.48
N ILE A 25 10.96 -4.58 18.13
CA ILE A 25 10.91 -4.06 16.76
C ILE A 25 11.61 -2.72 16.76
N ASP A 26 12.72 -2.63 16.03
CA ASP A 26 13.45 -1.38 15.87
C ASP A 26 13.85 -1.16 14.41
N ASN A 27 13.34 -0.07 13.83
CA ASN A 27 13.37 0.18 12.40
C ASN A 27 12.88 -1.05 11.61
N SER A 28 13.73 -1.63 10.76
CA SER A 28 13.42 -2.82 9.94
C SER A 28 13.92 -4.12 10.56
N ILE A 29 14.32 -4.11 11.83
CA ILE A 29 14.88 -5.27 12.53
C ILE A 29 13.85 -5.78 13.55
N VAL A 30 13.58 -7.08 13.50
CA VAL A 30 12.78 -7.80 14.51
C VAL A 30 13.71 -8.75 15.25
N ARG A 31 13.72 -8.66 16.58
CA ARG A 31 14.43 -9.59 17.46
C ARG A 31 13.50 -10.15 18.50
N ALA A 32 13.62 -11.43 18.80
CA ALA A 32 12.80 -12.12 19.79
C ALA A 32 13.71 -12.80 20.81
N TYR A 33 13.37 -12.70 22.10
CA TYR A 33 14.14 -13.26 23.20
C TYR A 33 13.23 -14.09 24.11
N ASN A 34 13.72 -15.24 24.56
CA ASN A 34 13.02 -16.08 25.54
C ASN A 34 13.26 -15.58 26.98
N GLU A 35 12.68 -16.30 27.96
CA GLU A 35 12.82 -15.95 29.39
C GLU A 35 14.26 -16.01 29.90
N ASN A 36 15.12 -16.79 29.25
CA ASN A 36 16.55 -16.92 29.55
C ASN A 36 17.40 -15.86 28.83
N LYS A 37 16.77 -14.91 28.11
CA LYS A 37 17.42 -13.89 27.27
C LYS A 37 18.16 -14.46 26.05
N GLU A 38 17.86 -15.70 25.66
CA GLU A 38 18.40 -16.29 24.44
C GLU A 38 17.58 -15.80 23.24
N GLU A 39 18.27 -15.48 22.14
CA GLU A 39 17.62 -15.01 20.92
C GLU A 39 16.94 -16.17 20.18
N ILE A 40 15.68 -15.95 19.81
CA ILE A 40 14.90 -16.88 18.98
C ILE A 40 15.18 -16.53 17.52
N ILE A 41 15.85 -17.43 16.81
CA ILE A 41 16.15 -17.29 15.39
C ILE A 41 14.87 -17.53 14.59
N ASN A 42 14.55 -16.62 13.66
CA ASN A 42 13.38 -16.68 12.78
C ASN A 42 12.05 -16.86 13.55
N PRO A 43 11.67 -15.88 14.41
CA PRO A 43 10.44 -15.97 15.19
C PRO A 43 9.22 -16.09 14.27
N ASN A 44 8.40 -17.11 14.50
CA ASN A 44 7.20 -17.36 13.70
C ASN A 44 5.95 -16.85 14.43
N PHE A 45 5.27 -15.88 13.84
CA PHE A 45 4.12 -15.22 14.48
C PHE A 45 2.82 -15.89 14.07
N TRP A 46 1.88 -16.03 15.01
CA TRP A 46 0.52 -16.43 14.67
C TRP A 46 -0.17 -15.33 13.84
N LEU A 47 -0.80 -15.73 12.73
CA LEU A 47 -1.50 -14.88 11.79
C LEU A 47 -2.95 -15.36 11.61
N ASP A 48 -3.90 -14.42 11.66
CA ASP A 48 -5.28 -14.73 11.33
C ASP A 48 -5.50 -14.86 9.81
N LYS A 49 -6.72 -15.23 9.40
CA LYS A 49 -7.06 -15.40 7.97
C LYS A 49 -6.93 -14.09 7.17
N GLU A 50 -7.21 -12.95 7.78
CA GLU A 50 -7.12 -11.65 7.11
C GLU A 50 -5.67 -11.25 6.90
N ASP A 51 -4.83 -11.41 7.92
CA ASP A 51 -3.37 -11.21 7.84
C ASP A 51 -2.79 -12.02 6.68
N GLN A 52 -3.14 -13.30 6.60
CA GLN A 52 -2.69 -14.21 5.55
C GLN A 52 -3.12 -13.76 4.15
N GLU A 53 -4.36 -13.30 3.98
CA GLU A 53 -4.84 -12.81 2.68
C GLU A 53 -4.15 -11.50 2.27
N ILE A 54 -3.89 -10.58 3.21
CA ILE A 54 -3.16 -9.35 2.91
C ILE A 54 -1.71 -9.68 2.51
N ILE A 55 -1.05 -10.58 3.23
CA ILE A 55 0.31 -11.04 2.91
C ILE A 55 0.34 -11.70 1.53
N ARG A 56 -0.62 -12.57 1.21
CA ARG A 56 -0.72 -13.21 -0.11
C ARG A 56 -0.83 -12.17 -1.23
N ARG A 57 -1.62 -11.12 -1.03
CA ARG A 57 -1.74 -10.00 -1.98
C ARG A 57 -0.43 -9.22 -2.12
N ILE A 58 0.24 -8.91 -1.00
CA ILE A 58 1.56 -8.26 -1.01
C ILE A 58 2.53 -9.07 -1.86
N ARG A 59 2.67 -10.38 -1.58
CA ARG A 59 3.58 -11.26 -2.33
C ARG A 59 3.24 -11.35 -3.82
N LEU A 60 1.95 -11.33 -4.16
CA LEU A 60 1.52 -11.34 -5.55
C LEU A 60 1.97 -10.07 -6.30
N ILE A 61 1.82 -8.88 -5.69
CA ILE A 61 2.27 -7.62 -6.32
C ILE A 61 3.80 -7.54 -6.32
N GLU A 62 4.45 -7.94 -5.24
CA GLU A 62 5.91 -8.01 -5.13
C GLU A 62 6.53 -8.84 -6.26
N SER A 63 5.91 -9.97 -6.64
CA SER A 63 6.37 -10.81 -7.76
C SER A 63 6.34 -10.12 -9.14
N LYS A 64 5.71 -8.93 -9.23
CA LYS A 64 5.57 -8.16 -10.48
C LYS A 64 6.47 -6.94 -10.55
N ILE A 65 7.17 -6.59 -9.47
CA ILE A 65 8.08 -5.46 -9.42
C ILE A 65 9.54 -5.93 -9.44
N GLN A 66 10.42 -5.15 -10.06
CA GLN A 66 11.86 -5.45 -10.14
C GLN A 66 12.63 -4.95 -8.91
N ASN A 67 12.10 -5.18 -7.71
CA ASN A 67 12.72 -4.73 -6.45
C ASN A 67 13.20 -5.91 -5.60
N ASP A 68 14.17 -5.63 -4.73
CA ASP A 68 14.62 -6.55 -3.69
C ASP A 68 13.45 -7.00 -2.80
N HIS A 69 13.60 -8.20 -2.21
CA HIS A 69 12.60 -8.80 -1.35
C HIS A 69 12.15 -7.85 -0.24
N ILE A 70 10.84 -7.63 -0.15
CA ILE A 70 10.23 -6.77 0.83
C ILE A 70 10.00 -7.58 2.11
N SER A 71 10.77 -7.31 3.16
CA SER A 71 10.55 -7.93 4.46
C SER A 71 9.22 -7.46 5.06
N ILE A 72 8.35 -8.43 5.33
CA ILE A 72 7.08 -8.23 6.04
C ILE A 72 7.22 -8.44 7.56
N ASP A 73 8.41 -8.87 8.02
CA ASP A 73 8.63 -9.32 9.40
C ASP A 73 8.34 -8.20 10.39
N GLN A 74 8.80 -6.99 10.05
CA GLN A 74 8.51 -5.77 10.78
C GLN A 74 7.01 -5.43 10.86
N CYS A 75 6.17 -5.95 9.97
CA CYS A 75 4.72 -5.75 10.04
C CYS A 75 4.05 -6.83 10.90
N ILE A 76 4.38 -8.11 10.65
CA ILE A 76 3.76 -9.26 11.32
C ILE A 76 4.09 -9.35 12.82
N ALA A 77 5.26 -8.82 13.22
CA ALA A 77 5.71 -8.80 14.60
C ALA A 77 4.90 -7.84 15.51
N TYR A 78 4.01 -7.02 14.95
CA TYR A 78 3.10 -6.19 15.74
C TYR A 78 1.88 -7.00 16.23
N TYR A 79 1.23 -6.50 17.27
CA TYR A 79 -0.08 -6.99 17.71
C TYR A 79 -1.16 -6.79 16.63
N PRO A 80 -2.25 -7.58 16.64
CA PRO A 80 -3.13 -7.73 15.48
C PRO A 80 -3.70 -6.42 14.91
N LYS A 81 -4.13 -5.47 15.76
CA LYS A 81 -4.68 -4.19 15.28
C LYS A 81 -3.63 -3.34 14.56
N GLU A 82 -2.45 -3.16 15.15
CA GLU A 82 -1.36 -2.38 14.56
C GLU A 82 -0.76 -3.09 13.34
N ARG A 83 -0.63 -4.42 13.42
CA ARG A 83 -0.20 -5.30 12.32
C ARG A 83 -1.04 -5.08 11.07
N LYS A 84 -2.38 -5.16 11.18
CA LYS A 84 -3.28 -4.97 10.04
C LYS A 84 -3.10 -3.61 9.38
N ILE A 85 -3.02 -2.54 10.18
CA ILE A 85 -2.76 -1.18 9.67
C ILE A 85 -1.44 -1.15 8.89
N ARG A 86 -0.38 -1.73 9.43
CA ARG A 86 0.94 -1.77 8.77
C ARG A 86 0.93 -2.60 7.50
N LEU A 87 0.28 -3.77 7.50
CA LEU A 87 0.14 -4.61 6.32
C LEU A 87 -0.66 -3.91 5.21
N TYR A 88 -1.76 -3.24 5.53
CA TYR A 88 -2.51 -2.45 4.54
C TYR A 88 -1.70 -1.26 4.01
N ASN A 89 -0.96 -0.55 4.86
CA ASN A 89 -0.07 0.53 4.42
C ASN A 89 1.02 0.01 3.48
N LEU A 90 1.62 -1.15 3.81
CA LEU A 90 2.61 -1.79 2.97
C LEU A 90 2.02 -2.22 1.62
N LEU A 91 0.82 -2.83 1.62
CA LEU A 91 0.10 -3.19 0.40
C LEU A 91 -0.18 -1.96 -0.48
N GLY A 92 -0.60 -0.85 0.12
CA GLY A 92 -0.83 0.42 -0.59
C GLY A 92 0.44 0.94 -1.25
N LYS A 93 1.54 1.02 -0.50
CA LYS A 93 2.83 1.48 -1.00
C LYS A 93 3.34 0.63 -2.15
N ILE A 94 3.34 -0.70 -1.99
CA ILE A 94 3.82 -1.64 -3.01
C ILE A 94 2.96 -1.54 -4.27
N PHE A 95 1.65 -1.38 -4.12
CA PHE A 95 0.77 -1.20 -5.25
C PHE A 95 1.03 0.11 -6.00
N GLU A 96 1.24 1.21 -5.30
CA GLU A 96 1.65 2.48 -5.91
C GLU A 96 2.98 2.33 -6.67
N ASP A 97 3.99 1.70 -6.06
CA ASP A 97 5.28 1.44 -6.70
C ASP A 97 5.13 0.56 -7.97
N TYR A 98 4.27 -0.46 -7.93
CA TYR A 98 3.94 -1.28 -9.10
C TYR A 98 3.30 -0.48 -10.24
N ILE A 99 2.31 0.36 -9.94
CA ILE A 99 1.66 1.21 -10.95
C ILE A 99 2.67 2.20 -11.54
N PHE A 100 3.52 2.80 -10.71
CA PHE A 100 4.58 3.69 -11.19
C PHE A 100 5.50 2.98 -12.19
N GLN A 101 5.99 1.77 -11.85
CA GLN A 101 6.83 0.98 -12.74
C GLN A 101 6.13 0.63 -14.06
N LEU A 102 4.85 0.28 -14.03
CA LEU A 102 4.07 0.04 -15.24
C LEU A 102 3.99 1.28 -16.15
N LEU A 103 3.71 2.44 -15.57
CA LEU A 103 3.42 3.65 -16.32
C LEU A 103 4.69 4.32 -16.87
N GLN A 104 5.77 4.38 -16.08
CA GLN A 104 7.01 5.06 -16.46
C GLN A 104 7.69 4.42 -17.67
N ASN A 105 7.45 3.13 -17.92
CA ASN A 105 8.01 2.42 -19.07
C ASN A 105 7.40 2.85 -20.40
N ARG A 106 6.28 3.57 -20.37
CA ARG A 106 5.48 3.90 -21.56
C ARG A 106 5.21 5.40 -21.73
N TYR A 107 5.07 6.12 -20.62
CA TYR A 107 4.65 7.52 -20.63
C TYR A 107 5.62 8.36 -19.83
N ASN A 108 5.55 9.68 -20.04
CA ASN A 108 6.11 10.62 -19.08
C ASN A 108 5.22 10.65 -17.83
N VAL A 109 5.77 10.26 -16.68
CA VAL A 109 5.05 10.14 -15.41
C VAL A 109 5.69 11.01 -14.34
N GLU A 110 4.90 11.90 -13.76
CA GLU A 110 5.30 12.69 -12.59
C GLU A 110 4.61 12.13 -11.35
N ARG A 111 5.39 11.68 -10.36
CA ARG A 111 4.89 11.09 -9.12
C ARG A 111 4.73 12.14 -8.03
N ASN A 112 3.60 12.17 -7.34
CA ASN A 112 3.34 13.02 -6.17
C ASN A 112 3.63 14.52 -6.40
N ARG A 113 3.49 15.00 -7.65
CA ARG A 113 3.73 16.40 -7.98
C ARG A 113 2.61 17.27 -7.41
N GLU A 114 3.03 18.37 -6.81
CA GLU A 114 2.11 19.39 -6.32
C GLU A 114 1.44 20.14 -7.48
N ILE A 115 0.12 20.13 -7.50
CA ILE A 115 -0.69 20.79 -8.55
C ILE A 115 -1.23 22.16 -8.12
N PHE A 116 -1.25 22.45 -6.82
CA PHE A 116 -1.52 23.77 -6.26
C PHE A 116 -0.98 23.88 -4.84
N ILE A 117 -0.66 25.11 -4.42
CA ILE A 117 -0.16 25.38 -3.07
C ILE A 117 -1.32 25.34 -2.07
N SER A 118 -1.19 24.50 -1.04
CA SER A 118 -2.12 24.50 0.10
C SER A 118 -2.07 25.82 0.83
N SER A 119 -3.21 26.48 0.99
CA SER A 119 -3.28 27.67 1.85
C SER A 119 -2.98 27.28 3.30
N LYS A 120 -2.31 28.15 4.06
CA LYS A 120 -2.14 27.99 5.51
C LYS A 120 -3.47 27.86 6.27
N LEU A 121 -4.56 28.36 5.69
CA LEU A 121 -5.93 28.25 6.23
C LEU A 121 -6.58 26.90 5.93
N PHE A 122 -6.06 26.14 4.96
CA PHE A 122 -6.56 24.81 4.58
C PHE A 122 -5.38 23.84 4.41
N PRO A 123 -4.67 23.51 5.50
CA PRO A 123 -3.44 22.71 5.46
C PRO A 123 -3.64 21.24 5.05
N ASN A 124 -4.89 20.77 5.00
CA ASN A 124 -5.26 19.39 4.65
C ASN A 124 -5.75 19.23 3.21
N SER A 125 -5.48 20.18 2.30
CA SER A 125 -5.90 20.03 0.90
C SER A 125 -5.14 18.88 0.24
N HIS A 126 -5.84 18.01 -0.49
CA HIS A 126 -5.18 16.98 -1.27
C HIS A 126 -4.72 17.62 -2.58
N ASN A 127 -3.42 17.89 -2.70
CA ASN A 127 -2.84 18.64 -3.82
C ASN A 127 -1.76 17.89 -4.60
N ARG A 128 -1.62 16.58 -4.34
CA ARG A 128 -0.62 15.71 -4.95
C ARG A 128 -1.29 14.40 -5.35
N PRO A 129 -1.80 14.30 -6.60
CA PRO A 129 -2.21 13.01 -7.15
C PRO A 129 -1.02 12.04 -7.11
N ASP A 130 -1.31 10.74 -6.96
CA ASP A 130 -0.24 9.75 -6.94
C ASP A 130 0.60 9.84 -8.22
N PHE A 131 -0.06 9.98 -9.39
CA PHE A 131 0.60 10.15 -10.68
C PHE A 131 -0.09 11.16 -11.60
N ILE A 132 0.72 11.90 -12.35
CA ILE A 132 0.29 12.71 -13.49
C ILE A 132 0.94 12.14 -14.76
N ILE A 133 0.13 11.88 -15.78
CA ILE A 133 0.57 11.27 -17.04
C ILE A 133 0.55 12.31 -18.14
N GLU A 134 1.72 12.56 -18.75
CA GLU A 134 1.90 13.48 -19.88
C GLU A 134 1.37 14.90 -19.60
N ASN A 135 1.30 15.30 -18.32
CA ASN A 135 0.68 16.53 -17.84
C ASN A 135 -0.80 16.71 -18.28
N LYS A 136 -1.52 15.62 -18.58
CA LYS A 136 -2.87 15.65 -19.18
C LYS A 136 -3.94 14.97 -18.34
N LEU A 137 -3.59 13.89 -17.63
CA LEU A 137 -4.50 13.13 -16.80
C LEU A 137 -3.84 12.69 -15.51
N ALA A 138 -4.65 12.42 -14.49
CA ALA A 138 -4.19 11.97 -13.18
C ALA A 138 -4.59 10.52 -12.91
N ILE A 139 -3.75 9.78 -12.20
CA ILE A 139 -4.03 8.42 -11.72
C ILE A 139 -3.86 8.40 -10.21
N GLU A 140 -4.83 7.84 -9.50
CA GLU A 140 -4.81 7.61 -8.06
C GLU A 140 -4.84 6.10 -7.78
N ALA A 141 -3.86 5.57 -7.06
CA ALA A 141 -3.77 4.17 -6.68
C ALA A 141 -4.38 3.94 -5.30
N LYS A 142 -5.38 3.04 -5.21
CA LYS A 142 -6.07 2.70 -3.96
C LYS A 142 -6.23 1.20 -3.80
N ILE A 143 -6.23 0.73 -2.56
CA ILE A 143 -6.34 -0.70 -2.23
C ILE A 143 -7.72 -1.13 -1.70
N LYS A 144 -8.56 -0.16 -1.30
CA LYS A 144 -9.87 -0.43 -0.70
C LYS A 144 -10.94 0.53 -1.18
N GLU A 145 -10.72 1.83 -1.00
CA GLU A 145 -11.70 2.86 -1.32
C GLU A 145 -10.99 4.15 -1.76
N ASN A 146 -11.62 4.91 -2.67
CA ASN A 146 -11.15 6.25 -3.03
C ASN A 146 -11.77 7.33 -2.14
N GLY A 147 -10.96 8.33 -1.78
CA GLY A 147 -11.50 9.55 -1.19
C GLY A 147 -12.19 10.39 -2.26
N TYR A 148 -13.53 10.42 -2.29
CA TYR A 148 -14.26 11.20 -3.29
C TYR A 148 -13.81 12.67 -3.30
N GLN A 149 -13.65 13.29 -2.12
CA GLN A 149 -13.22 14.69 -2.06
C GLN A 149 -11.82 14.93 -2.62
N GLN A 150 -10.88 14.05 -2.28
CA GLN A 150 -9.53 14.09 -2.86
C GLN A 150 -9.59 14.06 -4.40
N THR A 151 -10.30 13.08 -4.96
CA THR A 151 -10.40 12.96 -6.42
C THR A 151 -11.20 14.11 -7.05
N LEU A 152 -12.18 14.67 -6.34
CA LEU A 152 -12.93 15.85 -6.78
C LEU A 152 -12.04 17.08 -6.87
N GLU A 153 -11.12 17.27 -5.92
CA GLU A 153 -10.13 18.36 -5.98
C GLU A 153 -9.23 18.22 -7.21
N TYR A 154 -8.72 17.02 -7.47
CA TYR A 154 -7.89 16.76 -8.66
C TYR A 154 -8.65 16.98 -9.97
N SER A 155 -9.94 16.65 -10.00
CA SER A 155 -10.77 16.80 -11.22
C SER A 155 -10.93 18.25 -11.70
N LYS A 156 -10.66 19.24 -10.82
CA LYS A 156 -10.63 20.67 -11.19
C LYS A 156 -9.44 21.03 -12.08
N TYR A 157 -8.37 20.24 -12.04
CA TYR A 157 -7.13 20.45 -12.80
C TYR A 157 -6.98 19.45 -13.94
N PHE A 158 -7.51 18.23 -13.75
CA PHE A 158 -7.48 17.18 -14.76
C PHE A 158 -8.90 16.76 -15.13
N LYS A 159 -9.30 17.11 -16.36
CA LYS A 159 -10.60 16.70 -16.92
C LYS A 159 -10.78 15.18 -16.91
N PHE A 160 -9.70 14.44 -17.16
CA PHE A 160 -9.70 12.97 -17.15
C PHE A 160 -8.79 12.47 -16.05
N GLY A 161 -9.22 11.41 -15.37
CA GLY A 161 -8.38 10.70 -14.42
C GLY A 161 -8.92 9.30 -14.14
N ALA A 162 -8.11 8.47 -13.51
CA ALA A 162 -8.53 7.14 -13.12
C ALA A 162 -8.15 6.84 -11.68
N ILE A 163 -9.04 6.15 -10.97
CA ILE A 163 -8.69 5.46 -9.73
C ILE A 163 -8.39 4.00 -10.09
N VAL A 164 -7.18 3.55 -9.79
CA VAL A 164 -6.74 2.19 -10.05
C VAL A 164 -6.74 1.37 -8.76
N PHE A 165 -7.20 0.13 -8.86
CA PHE A 165 -7.22 -0.84 -7.76
C PHE A 165 -6.45 -2.10 -8.15
N PRO A 166 -5.72 -2.73 -7.22
CA PRO A 166 -4.95 -3.93 -7.52
C PRO A 166 -5.86 -5.10 -7.90
N PHE A 167 -6.99 -5.24 -7.18
CA PHE A 167 -7.97 -6.33 -7.35
C PHE A 167 -9.39 -5.76 -7.41
N SER A 168 -9.96 -5.39 -6.27
CA SER A 168 -11.30 -4.80 -6.14
C SER A 168 -11.27 -3.64 -5.14
N GLY A 169 -12.35 -2.86 -5.11
CA GLY A 169 -12.51 -1.76 -4.18
C GLY A 169 -13.87 -1.08 -4.34
N ILE A 170 -14.14 -0.14 -3.45
CA ILE A 170 -15.28 0.78 -3.51
C ILE A 170 -14.80 2.02 -4.25
N CYS A 171 -15.44 2.32 -5.37
CA CYS A 171 -15.05 3.46 -6.18
C CYS A 171 -16.24 4.35 -6.52
N LYS A 172 -16.12 5.62 -6.17
CA LYS A 172 -17.03 6.68 -6.56
C LYS A 172 -16.19 7.80 -7.19
N PRO A 173 -15.98 7.78 -8.52
CA PRO A 173 -15.16 8.76 -9.19
C PRO A 173 -15.96 10.05 -9.46
N PRO A 174 -15.31 11.21 -9.58
CA PRO A 174 -15.93 12.42 -10.13
C PRO A 174 -16.27 12.23 -11.62
N LEU A 175 -17.00 13.21 -12.20
CA LEU A 175 -17.38 13.16 -13.61
C LEU A 175 -16.15 13.04 -14.52
N PHE A 176 -16.27 12.21 -15.57
CA PHE A 176 -15.19 11.88 -16.53
C PHE A 176 -13.99 11.11 -15.97
N TRP A 177 -13.99 10.80 -14.68
CA TRP A 177 -13.00 9.89 -14.09
C TRP A 177 -13.51 8.45 -14.11
N SER A 178 -12.60 7.49 -14.17
CA SER A 178 -12.93 6.06 -14.27
C SER A 178 -12.34 5.25 -13.13
N CYS A 179 -12.98 4.13 -12.81
CA CYS A 179 -12.45 3.13 -11.89
C CYS A 179 -11.88 1.97 -12.69
N ILE A 180 -10.63 1.59 -12.42
CA ILE A 180 -9.95 0.49 -13.11
C ILE A 180 -9.53 -0.54 -12.06
N TYR A 181 -10.15 -1.72 -12.14
CA TYR A 181 -9.94 -2.81 -11.20
C TYR A 181 -9.00 -3.88 -11.76
N ASN A 182 -8.56 -4.80 -10.90
CA ASN A 182 -7.71 -5.93 -11.27
C ASN A 182 -6.42 -5.56 -12.01
N THR A 183 -5.84 -4.38 -11.74
CA THR A 183 -4.65 -3.89 -12.47
C THR A 183 -3.39 -4.73 -12.25
N VAL A 184 -3.34 -5.54 -11.20
CA VAL A 184 -2.26 -6.53 -10.97
C VAL A 184 -2.41 -7.74 -11.90
N ILE A 185 -3.63 -8.09 -12.27
CA ILE A 185 -3.96 -9.26 -13.10
C ILE A 185 -4.00 -8.86 -14.58
N ASP A 186 -4.62 -7.73 -14.90
CA ASP A 186 -4.85 -7.24 -16.26
C ASP A 186 -4.44 -5.75 -16.38
N PRO A 187 -3.13 -5.47 -16.43
CA PRO A 187 -2.64 -4.09 -16.57
C PRO A 187 -2.97 -3.47 -17.95
N LYS A 188 -3.35 -4.28 -18.95
CA LYS A 188 -3.66 -3.78 -20.30
C LYS A 188 -4.85 -2.84 -20.30
N ARG A 189 -5.84 -3.05 -19.42
CA ARG A 189 -7.00 -2.15 -19.28
C ARG A 189 -6.59 -0.73 -18.91
N LEU A 190 -5.62 -0.58 -18.00
CA LEU A 190 -5.09 0.73 -17.62
C LEU A 190 -4.45 1.41 -18.83
N PHE A 191 -3.62 0.67 -19.56
CA PHE A 191 -2.95 1.17 -20.76
C PHE A 191 -3.94 1.60 -21.84
N SER A 192 -4.89 0.75 -22.21
CA SER A 192 -5.92 1.07 -23.21
C SER A 192 -6.75 2.28 -22.81
N TRP A 193 -7.10 2.41 -21.52
CA TRP A 193 -7.81 3.58 -21.02
C TRP A 193 -6.99 4.85 -21.20
N ILE A 194 -5.72 4.84 -20.79
CA ILE A 194 -4.83 6.01 -20.92
C ILE A 194 -4.71 6.44 -22.39
N ASP A 195 -4.55 5.50 -23.32
CA ASP A 195 -4.39 5.79 -24.74
C ASP A 195 -5.57 6.50 -25.36
N ILE A 196 -6.79 6.02 -25.05
CA ILE A 196 -8.04 6.62 -25.51
C ILE A 196 -8.08 8.11 -25.13
N TYR A 197 -7.70 8.44 -23.90
CA TYR A 197 -7.74 9.83 -23.41
C TYR A 197 -6.52 10.67 -23.81
N LEU A 198 -5.38 10.03 -24.11
CA LEU A 198 -4.23 10.71 -24.71
C LEU A 198 -4.35 10.88 -26.23
N LYS A 199 -5.31 10.20 -26.87
CA LYS A 199 -5.44 10.08 -28.34
C LYS A 199 -4.18 9.47 -28.98
N LYS A 200 -3.66 8.41 -28.35
CA LYS A 200 -2.53 7.60 -28.83
C LYS A 200 -2.99 6.23 -29.29
#